data_AF-A0A087LU38-F1
#
_entry.id   AF-A0A087LU38-F1
#
_cell.length_a   1.000
_cell.length_b   1.000
_cell.length_c   1.000
_cell.angle_alpha   90.00
_cell.angle_beta   90.00
_cell.angle_gamma   90.00
#
_symmetry.space_group_name_H-M   'P 1'
#
loop_
_entity.id
_entity.type
_entity.pdbx_description
1 polymer ?
#
loop_
_entity_poly.entity_id
_entity_poly.type
_entity_poly.pdbx_seq_one_letter_code
_entity_poly.pdbx_strand_id
1 'polypeptide(L)'
;AEAVREEAAIILEEAGEEDDLVERLEEEHERLASLRERADQARLKLGTFESAARMRASRLDQLARDRAAWQRRFDSAAAQLATLDQRTAAVQAQLDELDAAPEGFADRRAQLEDQIEDASLDHQEASDRFNAAQTAWREHEKSLRSTADALAEVRIDLTRIEERLKGTMAQRQQIERQVEESLGIPASRTLEVSGIRPEEALPPETATEQKLERLKSERERLGGVNLSAEKEAEEVQEKLDTMVADRDDLIEAIAKLRGGIAALNREGRARLSEAFGKVNAYFQELFTTLFGGGTAELTFVESDDPLEAGLEIIARPPGKKPQTMTLLSGGEQALTAMSLIFAVFLTNPAPICVLDEVDAPLDDANVERFCNLLDSMRQRTNTRFMVITHNPITMSRVDRLFGVTMAERGVSQLVSVDLQTAESFREVV
;
A
#
# COMPACT_ATOMS: atom_id res chain seq x y z
N ALA A 1 -55.87 -199.79 -143.62
CA ALA A 1 -54.68 -199.19 -144.27
C ALA A 1 -54.84 -197.74 -144.81
N GLU A 2 -55.62 -196.78 -144.30
CA GLU A 2 -55.38 -196.23 -142.95
C GLU A 2 -53.91 -195.73 -142.94
N ALA A 3 -52.97 -196.65 -142.85
CA ALA A 3 -52.07 -196.67 -141.71
C ALA A 3 -51.22 -195.40 -141.52
N VAL A 4 -50.57 -195.01 -142.61
CA VAL A 4 -49.33 -194.23 -142.51
C VAL A 4 -49.26 -193.13 -143.55
N ARG A 5 -50.07 -193.19 -144.63
CA ARG A 5 -50.31 -191.95 -145.42
C ARG A 5 -51.19 -190.96 -144.62
N GLU A 6 -51.90 -191.50 -143.62
CA GLU A 6 -52.29 -191.03 -142.27
C GLU A 6 -51.19 -190.44 -141.37
N GLU A 7 -49.89 -190.46 -141.64
CA GLU A 7 -48.92 -189.91 -140.67
C GLU A 7 -47.97 -188.87 -141.28
N ALA A 8 -47.91 -188.78 -142.62
CA ALA A 8 -46.88 -187.99 -143.30
C ALA A 8 -47.36 -186.85 -144.20
N ALA A 9 -48.51 -186.90 -144.90
CA ALA A 9 -49.04 -185.64 -145.44
C ALA A 9 -49.65 -184.78 -144.31
N ILE A 10 -50.01 -185.45 -143.20
CA ILE A 10 -50.17 -184.95 -141.82
C ILE A 10 -48.91 -184.19 -141.31
N ILE A 11 -47.75 -184.20 -142.02
CA ILE A 11 -46.59 -183.28 -141.84
C ILE A 11 -46.44 -182.25 -142.98
N LEU A 12 -46.97 -182.52 -144.18
CA LEU A 12 -46.52 -181.86 -145.43
C LEU A 12 -47.18 -180.53 -145.79
N GLU A 13 -48.14 -180.01 -145.06
CA GLU A 13 -48.05 -178.55 -144.93
C GLU A 13 -48.41 -178.10 -143.52
N GLU A 14 -47.91 -178.85 -142.53
CA GLU A 14 -47.48 -178.27 -141.25
C GLU A 14 -46.39 -177.19 -141.49
N ALA A 15 -45.83 -177.13 -142.71
CA ALA A 15 -45.07 -176.02 -143.27
C ALA A 15 -45.92 -174.81 -143.72
N GLY A 16 -47.24 -174.83 -143.47
CA GLY A 16 -48.24 -173.83 -143.85
C GLY A 16 -47.66 -172.44 -144.04
N GLU A 17 -47.61 -172.11 -145.33
CA GLU A 17 -46.93 -171.05 -146.06
C GLU A 17 -46.19 -170.02 -145.21
N GLU A 18 -44.92 -169.81 -145.58
CA GLU A 18 -44.10 -168.66 -145.20
C GLU A 18 -44.92 -167.35 -145.11
N ASP A 19 -45.97 -167.22 -145.92
CA ASP A 19 -46.88 -166.09 -145.91
C ASP A 19 -47.63 -165.88 -144.57
N ASP A 20 -48.13 -166.91 -143.87
CA ASP A 20 -48.91 -166.73 -142.63
C ASP A 20 -47.99 -166.42 -141.41
N LEU A 21 -46.75 -166.91 -141.46
CA LEU A 21 -45.70 -166.57 -140.49
C LEU A 21 -45.04 -165.22 -140.79
N VAL A 22 -44.95 -164.82 -142.06
CA VAL A 22 -44.49 -163.48 -142.48
C VAL A 22 -45.52 -162.42 -142.12
N GLU A 23 -46.82 -162.68 -142.31
CA GLU A 23 -47.89 -161.75 -141.95
C GLU A 23 -47.92 -161.51 -140.42
N ARG A 24 -47.73 -162.57 -139.62
CA ARG A 24 -47.62 -162.45 -138.15
C ARG A 24 -46.34 -161.76 -137.68
N LEU A 25 -45.25 -161.83 -138.44
CA LEU A 25 -43.97 -161.18 -138.10
C LEU A 25 -43.99 -159.70 -138.51
N GLU A 26 -44.68 -159.35 -139.59
CA GLU A 26 -45.00 -157.96 -139.96
C GLU A 26 -45.94 -157.31 -138.94
N GLU A 27 -47.00 -158.00 -138.49
CA GLU A 27 -47.89 -157.49 -137.43
C GLU A 27 -47.15 -157.21 -136.11
N GLU A 28 -46.23 -158.10 -135.70
CA GLU A 28 -45.47 -157.90 -134.46
C GLU A 28 -44.36 -156.84 -134.61
N HIS A 29 -43.79 -156.65 -135.80
CA HIS A 29 -42.90 -155.52 -136.08
C HIS A 29 -43.64 -154.17 -136.10
N GLU A 30 -44.84 -154.10 -136.67
CA GLU A 30 -45.70 -152.92 -136.59
C GLU A 30 -46.09 -152.61 -135.15
N ARG A 31 -46.41 -153.63 -134.34
CA ARG A 31 -46.65 -153.47 -132.90
C ARG A 31 -45.44 -152.89 -132.17
N LEU A 32 -44.24 -153.42 -132.42
CA LEU A 32 -43.02 -152.94 -131.77
C LEU A 32 -42.68 -151.49 -132.17
N ALA A 33 -42.87 -151.13 -133.44
CA ALA A 33 -42.71 -149.76 -133.93
C ALA A 33 -43.69 -148.80 -133.24
N SER A 34 -44.97 -149.18 -133.12
CA SER A 34 -45.99 -148.36 -132.45
C SER A 34 -45.70 -148.14 -130.96
N LEU A 35 -45.15 -149.15 -130.28
CA LEU A 35 -44.80 -149.05 -128.86
C LEU A 35 -43.57 -148.16 -128.63
N ARG A 36 -42.57 -148.22 -129.53
CA ARG A 36 -41.42 -147.30 -129.49
C ARG A 36 -41.85 -145.85 -129.72
N GLU A 37 -42.71 -145.61 -130.70
CA GLU A 37 -43.21 -144.26 -130.98
C GLU A 37 -44.02 -143.69 -129.79
N ARG A 38 -44.83 -144.52 -129.12
CA ARG A 38 -45.52 -144.15 -127.88
C ARG A 38 -44.56 -143.81 -126.73
N ALA A 39 -43.47 -144.54 -126.58
CA ALA A 39 -42.47 -144.29 -125.54
C ALA A 39 -41.72 -142.97 -125.77
N ASP A 40 -41.34 -142.67 -127.02
CA ASP A 40 -40.67 -141.42 -127.35
C ASP A 40 -41.62 -140.21 -127.23
N GLN A 41 -42.90 -140.35 -127.62
CA GLN A 41 -43.91 -139.33 -127.35
C GLN A 41 -44.10 -139.06 -125.85
N ALA A 42 -44.07 -140.09 -125.01
CA ALA A 42 -44.18 -139.93 -123.56
C ALA A 42 -42.97 -139.21 -122.95
N ARG A 43 -41.75 -139.52 -123.42
CA ARG A 43 -40.51 -138.83 -122.99
C ARG A 43 -40.51 -137.35 -123.38
N LEU A 44 -40.96 -137.03 -124.59
CA LEU A 44 -41.12 -135.64 -125.04
C LEU A 44 -42.11 -134.88 -124.15
N LYS A 45 -43.26 -135.48 -123.81
CA LYS A 45 -44.23 -134.87 -122.89
C LYS A 45 -43.64 -134.62 -121.50
N LEU A 46 -42.90 -135.57 -120.92
CA LEU A 46 -42.25 -135.38 -119.62
C LEU A 46 -41.26 -134.20 -119.65
N GLY A 47 -40.43 -134.10 -120.69
CA GLY A 47 -39.50 -132.98 -120.87
C GLY A 47 -40.21 -131.62 -120.96
N THR A 48 -41.37 -131.56 -121.60
CA THR A 48 -42.18 -130.32 -121.65
C THR A 48 -42.73 -129.92 -120.28
N PHE A 49 -43.18 -130.88 -119.46
CA PHE A 49 -43.69 -130.59 -118.12
C PHE A 49 -42.59 -130.14 -117.16
N GLU A 50 -41.41 -130.76 -117.21
CA GLU A 50 -40.27 -130.36 -116.37
C GLU A 50 -39.77 -128.95 -116.71
N SER A 51 -39.72 -128.60 -118.00
CA SER A 51 -39.37 -127.25 -118.44
C SER A 51 -40.40 -126.21 -117.96
N ALA A 52 -41.70 -126.53 -118.07
CA ALA A 52 -42.77 -125.66 -117.58
C ALA A 52 -42.73 -125.46 -116.05
N ALA A 53 -42.41 -126.51 -115.29
CA ALA A 53 -42.25 -126.44 -113.83
C ALA A 53 -41.07 -125.53 -113.45
N ARG A 54 -39.91 -125.67 -114.12
CA ARG A 54 -38.75 -124.79 -113.92
C ARG A 54 -39.07 -123.33 -114.22
N MET A 55 -39.80 -123.04 -115.31
CA MET A 55 -40.22 -121.67 -115.63
C MET A 55 -41.18 -121.08 -114.58
N ARG A 56 -42.14 -121.86 -114.06
CA ARG A 56 -43.04 -121.41 -112.98
C ARG A 56 -42.30 -121.13 -111.67
N ALA A 57 -41.36 -121.99 -111.29
CA ALA A 57 -40.54 -121.79 -110.09
C ALA A 57 -39.72 -120.49 -110.19
N SER A 58 -39.08 -120.24 -111.34
CA SER A 58 -38.35 -119.00 -111.60
C SER A 58 -39.26 -117.76 -111.54
N ARG A 59 -40.49 -117.84 -112.08
CA ARG A 59 -41.48 -116.75 -112.03
C ARG A 59 -41.91 -116.41 -110.59
N LEU A 60 -42.11 -117.41 -109.74
CA LEU A 60 -42.49 -117.22 -108.34
C LEU A 60 -41.37 -116.54 -107.53
N ASP A 61 -40.13 -116.95 -107.75
CA ASP A 61 -38.96 -116.34 -107.11
C ASP A 61 -38.79 -114.85 -107.53
N GLN A 62 -39.05 -114.55 -108.80
CA GLN A 62 -39.05 -113.17 -109.29
C GLN A 62 -40.17 -112.31 -108.64
N LEU A 63 -41.39 -112.83 -108.56
CA LEU A 63 -42.51 -112.14 -107.90
C LEU A 63 -42.26 -111.90 -106.40
N ALA A 64 -41.61 -112.85 -105.71
CA ALA A 64 -41.25 -112.70 -104.30
C ALA A 64 -40.23 -111.57 -104.10
N ARG A 65 -39.21 -111.48 -104.98
CA ARG A 65 -38.24 -110.38 -104.98
C ARG A 65 -38.90 -109.03 -105.24
N ASP A 66 -39.80 -108.95 -106.22
CA ASP A 66 -40.50 -107.71 -106.55
C ASP A 66 -41.38 -107.23 -105.40
N ARG A 67 -42.11 -108.13 -104.74
CA ARG A 67 -42.93 -107.79 -103.55
C ARG A 67 -42.07 -107.25 -102.41
N ALA A 68 -40.92 -107.88 -102.13
CA ALA A 68 -40.00 -107.42 -101.09
C ALA A 68 -39.34 -106.06 -101.43
N ALA A 69 -39.16 -105.75 -102.72
CA ALA A 69 -38.67 -104.45 -103.16
C ALA A 69 -39.73 -103.35 -102.99
N TRP A 70 -40.99 -103.63 -103.33
CA TRP A 70 -42.10 -102.68 -103.15
C TRP A 70 -42.40 -102.39 -101.68
N GLN A 71 -42.34 -103.41 -100.80
CA GLN A 71 -42.54 -103.21 -99.37
C GLN A 71 -41.50 -102.23 -98.78
N ARG A 72 -40.22 -102.42 -99.11
CA ARG A 72 -39.14 -101.52 -98.68
C ARG A 72 -39.33 -100.07 -99.15
N ARG A 73 -39.88 -99.88 -100.37
CA ARG A 73 -40.19 -98.53 -100.87
C ARG A 73 -41.33 -97.87 -100.10
N PHE A 74 -42.37 -98.63 -99.75
CA PHE A 74 -43.49 -98.13 -98.96
C PHE A 74 -43.04 -97.68 -97.57
N ASP A 75 -42.27 -98.53 -96.87
CA ASP A 75 -41.80 -98.22 -95.51
C ASP A 75 -40.90 -96.97 -95.49
N SER A 76 -40.05 -96.78 -96.50
CA SER A 76 -39.21 -95.58 -96.66
C SER A 76 -40.04 -94.31 -96.89
N ALA A 77 -41.06 -94.37 -97.76
CA ALA A 77 -41.94 -93.23 -98.03
C ALA A 77 -42.77 -92.84 -96.79
N ALA A 78 -43.26 -93.82 -96.03
CA ALA A 78 -43.99 -93.58 -94.79
C ALA A 78 -43.13 -92.87 -93.73
N ALA A 79 -41.85 -93.24 -93.60
CA ALA A 79 -40.92 -92.55 -92.69
C ALA A 79 -40.62 -91.10 -93.11
N GLN A 80 -40.54 -90.83 -94.42
CA GLN A 80 -40.34 -89.47 -94.93
C GLN A 80 -41.53 -88.56 -94.64
N LEU A 81 -42.77 -89.04 -94.81
CA LEU A 81 -43.99 -88.29 -94.50
C LEU A 81 -44.03 -87.88 -93.03
N ALA A 82 -43.79 -88.81 -92.11
CA ALA A 82 -43.78 -88.52 -90.67
C ALA A 82 -42.75 -87.44 -90.28
N THR A 83 -41.60 -87.42 -90.96
CA THR A 83 -40.55 -86.41 -90.72
C THR A 83 -40.98 -85.02 -91.19
N LEU A 84 -41.71 -84.93 -92.31
CA LEU A 84 -42.20 -83.67 -92.86
C LEU A 84 -43.32 -83.08 -91.98
N ASP A 85 -44.25 -83.91 -91.51
CA ASP A 85 -45.34 -83.46 -90.63
C ASP A 85 -44.80 -82.85 -89.33
N GLN A 86 -43.77 -83.47 -88.73
CA GLN A 86 -43.12 -82.94 -87.54
C GLN A 86 -42.46 -81.58 -87.78
N ARG A 87 -41.84 -81.39 -88.96
CA ARG A 87 -41.22 -80.11 -89.33
C ARG A 87 -42.25 -79.00 -89.54
N THR A 88 -43.37 -79.30 -90.20
CA THR A 88 -44.42 -78.31 -90.45
C THR A 88 -45.02 -77.80 -89.14
N ALA A 89 -45.28 -78.70 -88.18
CA ALA A 89 -45.80 -78.32 -86.87
C ALA A 89 -44.83 -77.40 -86.10
N ALA A 90 -43.53 -77.68 -86.15
CA ALA A 90 -42.53 -76.87 -85.46
C ALA A 90 -42.42 -75.45 -86.04
N VAL A 91 -42.47 -75.31 -87.37
CA VAL A 91 -42.40 -73.99 -88.02
C VAL A 91 -43.67 -73.16 -87.75
N GLN A 92 -44.84 -73.80 -87.71
CA GLN A 92 -46.09 -73.09 -87.43
C GLN A 92 -46.09 -72.47 -86.03
N ALA A 93 -45.62 -73.21 -85.01
CA ALA A 93 -45.52 -72.70 -83.65
C ALA A 93 -44.56 -71.49 -83.52
N GLN A 94 -43.48 -71.47 -84.30
CA GLN A 94 -42.54 -70.34 -84.30
C GLN A 94 -43.14 -69.08 -84.92
N LEU A 95 -43.97 -69.21 -85.96
CA LEU A 95 -44.64 -68.07 -86.58
C LEU A 95 -45.65 -67.43 -85.63
N ASP A 96 -46.46 -68.23 -84.93
CA ASP A 96 -47.45 -67.73 -83.99
C ASP A 96 -46.81 -66.96 -82.81
N GLU A 97 -45.60 -67.38 -82.36
CA GLU A 97 -44.84 -66.68 -81.31
C GLU A 97 -44.30 -65.32 -81.80
N LEU A 98 -43.82 -65.25 -83.04
CA LEU A 98 -43.28 -64.03 -83.63
C LEU A 98 -44.36 -62.98 -83.94
N ASP A 99 -45.55 -63.40 -84.35
CA ASP A 99 -46.67 -62.49 -84.65
C ASP A 99 -47.24 -61.82 -83.38
N ALA A 100 -47.07 -62.42 -82.20
CA ALA A 100 -47.54 -61.86 -80.92
C ALA A 100 -46.56 -60.86 -80.25
N ALA A 101 -45.30 -60.82 -80.66
CA ALA A 101 -44.27 -59.95 -80.09
C ALA A 101 -44.45 -58.41 -80.32
N PRO A 102 -44.96 -57.90 -81.47
CA PRO A 102 -44.96 -56.46 -81.73
C PRO A 102 -45.93 -55.63 -80.87
N GLU A 103 -47.03 -56.20 -80.37
CA GLU A 103 -48.00 -55.45 -79.56
C GLU A 103 -47.43 -55.05 -78.18
N GLY A 104 -46.67 -55.93 -77.52
CA GLY A 104 -46.12 -55.64 -76.18
C GLY A 104 -45.04 -54.54 -76.14
N PHE A 105 -44.31 -54.32 -77.23
CA PHE A 105 -43.26 -53.29 -77.29
C PHE A 105 -43.81 -51.88 -77.48
N ALA A 106 -44.93 -51.74 -78.20
CA ALA A 106 -45.56 -50.44 -78.44
C ALA A 106 -46.13 -49.84 -77.14
N ASP A 107 -46.85 -50.66 -76.36
CA ASP A 107 -47.42 -50.25 -75.08
C ASP A 107 -46.35 -49.83 -74.07
N ARG A 108 -45.24 -50.59 -74.02
CA ARG A 108 -44.15 -50.27 -73.11
C ARG A 108 -43.44 -48.97 -73.47
N ARG A 109 -43.34 -48.65 -74.75
CA ARG A 109 -42.75 -47.40 -75.23
C ARG A 109 -43.63 -46.20 -74.86
N ALA A 110 -44.95 -46.28 -75.10
CA ALA A 110 -45.88 -45.22 -74.73
C ALA A 110 -45.82 -44.92 -73.23
N GLN A 111 -45.82 -45.96 -72.39
CA GLN A 111 -45.71 -45.79 -70.94
C GLN A 111 -44.42 -45.09 -70.49
N LEU A 112 -43.29 -45.36 -71.17
CA LEU A 112 -42.02 -44.71 -70.85
C LEU A 112 -41.99 -43.25 -71.35
N GLU A 113 -42.59 -42.96 -72.49
CA GLU A 113 -42.71 -41.59 -73.01
C GLU A 113 -43.53 -40.71 -72.05
N ASP A 114 -44.68 -41.21 -71.56
CA ASP A 114 -45.51 -40.50 -70.55
C ASP A 114 -44.72 -40.25 -69.25
N GLN A 115 -43.99 -41.25 -68.75
CA GLN A 115 -43.17 -41.11 -67.54
C GLN A 115 -42.04 -40.08 -67.68
N ILE A 116 -41.47 -39.95 -68.89
CA ILE A 116 -40.43 -38.95 -69.17
C ILE A 116 -41.04 -37.55 -69.20
N GLU A 117 -42.24 -37.39 -69.77
CA GLU A 117 -42.94 -36.12 -69.81
C GLU A 117 -43.29 -35.63 -68.40
N ASP A 118 -43.91 -36.48 -67.58
CA ASP A 118 -44.24 -36.18 -66.18
C ASP A 118 -42.98 -35.79 -65.38
N ALA A 119 -41.91 -36.59 -65.48
CA ALA A 119 -40.66 -36.30 -64.78
C ALA A 119 -39.99 -35.01 -65.24
N SER A 120 -40.15 -34.65 -66.52
CA SER A 120 -39.61 -33.40 -67.07
C SER A 120 -40.37 -32.18 -66.55
N LEU A 121 -41.70 -32.26 -66.45
CA LEU A 121 -42.52 -31.21 -65.86
C LEU A 121 -42.21 -31.01 -64.36
N ASP A 122 -42.15 -32.11 -63.61
CA ASP A 122 -41.78 -32.06 -62.18
C ASP A 122 -40.39 -31.45 -61.95
N HIS A 123 -39.42 -31.80 -62.80
CA HIS A 123 -38.08 -31.22 -62.74
C HIS A 123 -38.09 -29.72 -63.02
N GLN A 124 -38.85 -29.28 -64.03
CA GLN A 124 -38.95 -27.87 -64.39
C GLN A 124 -39.60 -27.07 -63.25
N GLU A 125 -40.71 -27.54 -62.68
CA GLU A 125 -41.34 -26.88 -61.53
C GLU A 125 -40.41 -26.80 -60.32
N ALA A 126 -39.69 -27.88 -60.00
CA ALA A 126 -38.74 -27.90 -58.91
C ALA A 126 -37.56 -26.94 -59.15
N SER A 127 -37.06 -26.87 -60.39
CA SER A 127 -35.98 -25.95 -60.79
C SER A 127 -36.41 -24.50 -60.66
N ASP A 128 -37.62 -24.16 -61.11
CA ASP A 128 -38.16 -22.80 -61.01
C ASP A 128 -38.36 -22.38 -59.55
N ARG A 129 -38.92 -23.27 -58.71
CA ARG A 129 -39.04 -23.03 -57.26
C ARG A 129 -37.68 -22.84 -56.59
N PHE A 130 -36.68 -23.65 -56.96
CA PHE A 130 -35.33 -23.53 -56.44
C PHE A 130 -34.67 -22.19 -56.84
N ASN A 131 -34.78 -21.80 -58.10
CA ASN A 131 -34.21 -20.55 -58.60
C ASN A 131 -34.86 -19.32 -57.95
N ALA A 132 -36.19 -19.34 -57.76
CA ALA A 132 -36.92 -18.31 -57.05
C ALA A 132 -36.46 -18.21 -55.57
N ALA A 133 -36.38 -19.35 -54.88
CA ALA A 133 -35.92 -19.41 -53.49
C ALA A 133 -34.46 -18.95 -53.34
N GLN A 134 -33.57 -19.35 -54.26
CA GLN A 134 -32.17 -18.94 -54.26
C GLN A 134 -32.02 -17.43 -54.48
N THR A 135 -32.82 -16.85 -55.39
CA THR A 135 -32.81 -15.40 -55.64
C THR A 135 -33.30 -14.63 -54.42
N ALA A 136 -34.41 -15.06 -53.80
CA ALA A 136 -34.92 -14.46 -52.57
C ALA A 136 -33.92 -14.57 -51.42
N TRP A 137 -33.27 -15.72 -51.27
CA TRP A 137 -32.23 -15.92 -50.25
C TRP A 137 -31.05 -14.96 -50.43
N ARG A 138 -30.53 -14.79 -51.67
CA ARG A 138 -29.45 -13.86 -51.97
C ARG A 138 -29.82 -12.41 -51.66
N GLU A 139 -31.05 -12.00 -51.96
CA GLU A 139 -31.51 -10.63 -51.65
C GLU A 139 -31.65 -10.42 -50.13
N HIS A 140 -32.19 -11.39 -49.41
CA HIS A 140 -32.26 -11.34 -47.95
C HIS A 140 -30.87 -11.35 -47.29
N GLU A 141 -29.92 -12.13 -47.80
CA GLU A 141 -28.53 -12.14 -47.32
C GLU A 141 -27.87 -10.78 -47.54
N LYS A 142 -28.06 -10.16 -48.71
CA LYS A 142 -27.56 -8.81 -49.00
C LYS A 142 -28.18 -7.77 -48.06
N SER A 143 -29.49 -7.83 -47.82
CA SER A 143 -30.18 -6.94 -46.88
C SER A 143 -29.74 -7.15 -45.44
N LEU A 144 -29.48 -8.40 -45.02
CA LEU A 144 -28.97 -8.69 -43.69
C LEU A 144 -27.56 -8.11 -43.52
N ARG A 145 -26.71 -8.25 -44.53
CA ARG A 145 -25.35 -7.69 -44.50
C ARG A 145 -25.35 -6.17 -44.42
N SER A 146 -26.15 -5.49 -45.24
CA SER A 146 -26.22 -4.02 -45.22
C SER A 146 -26.79 -3.48 -43.89
N THR A 147 -27.78 -4.15 -43.32
CA THR A 147 -28.34 -3.77 -42.00
C THR A 147 -27.38 -4.07 -40.86
N ALA A 148 -26.61 -5.15 -40.94
CA ALA A 148 -25.56 -5.47 -39.97
C ALA A 148 -24.42 -4.45 -40.01
N ASP A 149 -23.98 -4.04 -41.20
CA ASP A 149 -22.95 -3.00 -41.38
C ASP A 149 -23.44 -1.65 -40.84
N ALA A 150 -24.67 -1.24 -41.17
CA ALA A 150 -25.28 -0.01 -40.62
C ALA A 150 -25.42 -0.05 -39.09
N LEU A 151 -25.81 -1.20 -38.51
CA LEU A 151 -25.88 -1.37 -37.07
C LEU A 151 -24.50 -1.26 -36.42
N ALA A 152 -23.46 -1.81 -37.05
CA ALA A 152 -22.09 -1.73 -36.56
C ALA A 152 -21.60 -0.27 -36.53
N GLU A 153 -21.87 0.52 -37.58
CA GLU A 153 -21.53 1.94 -37.63
C GLU A 153 -22.23 2.73 -36.51
N VAL A 154 -23.54 2.55 -36.33
CA VAL A 154 -24.29 3.23 -35.27
C VAL A 154 -23.79 2.85 -33.88
N ARG A 155 -23.37 1.60 -33.65
CA ARG A 155 -22.77 1.16 -32.37
C ARG A 155 -21.41 1.84 -32.11
N ILE A 156 -20.58 1.99 -33.14
CA ILE A 156 -19.31 2.70 -33.02
C ILE A 156 -19.55 4.18 -32.69
N ASP A 157 -20.53 4.82 -33.32
CA ASP A 157 -20.85 6.21 -33.02
C ASP A 157 -21.47 6.39 -31.63
N LEU A 158 -22.35 5.48 -31.21
CA LEU A 158 -22.91 5.49 -29.85
C LEU A 158 -21.81 5.39 -28.80
N THR A 159 -20.92 4.41 -28.91
CA THR A 159 -19.80 4.24 -27.96
C THR A 159 -18.88 5.46 -27.94
N ARG A 160 -18.61 6.08 -29.10
CA ARG A 160 -17.84 7.33 -29.18
C ARG A 160 -18.53 8.49 -28.45
N ILE A 161 -19.85 8.63 -28.61
CA ILE A 161 -20.63 9.68 -27.93
C ILE A 161 -20.68 9.43 -26.42
N GLU A 162 -20.88 8.18 -25.99
CA GLU A 162 -20.88 7.79 -24.58
C GLU A 162 -19.55 8.09 -23.90
N GLU A 163 -18.43 7.75 -24.54
CA GLU A 163 -17.10 8.05 -23.99
C GLU A 163 -16.81 9.56 -23.94
N ARG A 164 -17.24 10.32 -24.95
CA ARG A 164 -17.19 11.79 -24.89
C ARG A 164 -18.02 12.36 -23.75
N LEU A 165 -19.25 11.86 -23.57
CA LEU A 165 -20.14 12.28 -22.49
C LEU A 165 -19.52 11.99 -21.12
N LYS A 166 -19.00 10.76 -20.92
CA LYS A 166 -18.29 10.38 -19.68
C LYS A 166 -17.08 11.27 -19.43
N GLY A 167 -16.28 11.53 -20.47
CA GLY A 167 -15.12 12.43 -20.39
C GLY A 167 -15.51 13.85 -19.96
N THR A 168 -16.52 14.45 -20.60
CA THR A 168 -17.00 15.79 -20.25
C THR A 168 -17.65 15.81 -18.86
N MET A 169 -18.37 14.77 -18.45
CA MET A 169 -18.92 14.65 -17.10
C MET A 169 -17.82 14.59 -16.04
N ALA A 170 -16.77 13.78 -16.26
CA ALA A 170 -15.63 13.68 -15.36
C ALA A 170 -14.87 15.01 -15.27
N GLN A 171 -14.65 15.69 -16.40
CA GLN A 171 -14.05 17.03 -16.42
C GLN A 171 -14.90 18.04 -15.64
N ARG A 172 -16.22 18.05 -15.84
CA ARG A 172 -17.14 18.92 -15.09
C ARG A 172 -17.03 18.66 -13.59
N GLN A 173 -17.07 17.40 -13.17
CA GLN A 173 -16.96 17.02 -11.75
C GLN A 173 -15.60 17.39 -11.16
N GLN A 174 -14.51 17.24 -11.92
CA GLN A 174 -13.17 17.65 -11.49
C GLN A 174 -13.11 19.16 -11.27
N ILE A 175 -13.65 19.96 -12.21
CA ILE A 175 -13.72 21.42 -12.08
C ILE A 175 -14.58 21.80 -10.88
N GLU A 176 -15.76 21.19 -10.72
CA GLU A 176 -16.67 21.43 -9.59
C GLU A 176 -15.95 21.20 -8.25
N ARG A 177 -15.21 20.08 -8.14
CA ARG A 177 -14.44 19.74 -6.94
C ARG A 177 -13.28 20.70 -6.70
N GLN A 178 -12.52 21.05 -7.74
CA GLN A 178 -11.39 21.98 -7.61
C GLN A 178 -11.87 23.36 -7.13
N VAL A 179 -13.04 23.80 -7.62
CA VAL A 179 -13.67 25.05 -7.18
C VAL A 179 -14.07 24.97 -5.70
N GLU A 180 -14.69 23.87 -5.27
CA GLU A 180 -15.07 23.67 -3.88
C GLU A 180 -13.85 23.62 -2.94
N GLU A 181 -12.78 22.92 -3.32
CA GLU A 181 -11.54 22.85 -2.55
C GLU A 181 -10.82 24.21 -2.48
N SER A 182 -10.84 24.99 -3.55
CA SER A 182 -10.12 26.27 -3.63
C SER A 182 -10.88 27.44 -3.01
N LEU A 183 -12.21 27.48 -3.15
CA LEU A 183 -13.06 28.61 -2.75
C LEU A 183 -14.00 28.29 -1.58
N GLY A 184 -14.15 27.03 -1.19
CA GLY A 184 -15.05 26.61 -0.10
C GLY A 184 -16.54 26.79 -0.44
N ILE A 185 -16.89 26.91 -1.72
CA ILE A 185 -18.26 27.12 -2.19
C ILE A 185 -18.61 26.16 -3.34
N PRO A 186 -19.88 25.76 -3.50
CA PRO A 186 -20.32 24.98 -4.65
C PRO A 186 -20.11 25.75 -5.96
N ALA A 187 -19.69 25.06 -7.03
CA ALA A 187 -19.40 25.68 -8.33
C ALA A 187 -20.57 26.47 -8.92
N SER A 188 -21.81 26.05 -8.65
CA SER A 188 -23.03 26.75 -9.09
C SER A 188 -23.18 28.17 -8.52
N ARG A 189 -22.55 28.47 -7.37
CA ARG A 189 -22.62 29.77 -6.71
C ARG A 189 -21.43 30.68 -7.00
N THR A 190 -20.48 30.25 -7.83
CA THR A 190 -19.28 31.04 -8.17
C THR A 190 -19.63 32.40 -8.77
N LEU A 191 -20.60 32.45 -9.69
CA LEU A 191 -21.06 33.70 -10.31
C LEU A 191 -21.71 34.64 -9.28
N GLU A 192 -22.57 34.12 -8.41
CA GLU A 192 -23.22 34.90 -7.33
C GLU A 192 -22.17 35.52 -6.38
N VAL A 193 -21.19 34.72 -5.94
CA VAL A 193 -20.15 35.17 -5.01
C VAL A 193 -19.17 36.14 -5.67
N SER A 194 -18.93 36.01 -6.98
CA SER A 194 -18.06 36.92 -7.73
C SER A 194 -18.61 38.35 -7.80
N GLY A 195 -19.92 38.54 -7.58
CA GLY A 195 -20.60 39.82 -7.77
C GLY A 195 -20.75 40.25 -9.23
N ILE A 196 -20.36 39.40 -10.19
CA ILE A 196 -20.53 39.65 -11.63
C ILE A 196 -21.97 39.32 -12.01
N ARG A 197 -22.68 40.29 -12.58
CA ARG A 197 -24.06 40.05 -13.05
C ARG A 197 -24.04 39.17 -14.30
N PRO A 198 -25.04 38.29 -14.52
CA PRO A 198 -25.08 37.42 -15.71
C PRO A 198 -25.01 38.16 -17.06
N GLU A 199 -25.39 39.45 -17.07
CA GLU A 199 -25.40 40.32 -18.25
C GLU A 199 -24.06 41.06 -18.47
N GLU A 200 -23.15 41.02 -17.50
CA GLU A 200 -21.84 41.65 -17.59
C GLU A 200 -20.85 40.71 -18.30
N ALA A 201 -20.02 41.28 -19.18
CA ALA A 201 -18.96 40.52 -19.81
C ALA A 201 -17.96 40.05 -18.75
N LEU A 202 -17.61 38.76 -18.79
CA LEU A 202 -16.58 38.21 -17.92
C LEU A 202 -15.26 38.97 -18.13
N PRO A 203 -14.53 39.31 -17.05
CA PRO A 203 -13.24 39.94 -17.18
C PRO A 203 -12.29 39.02 -17.96
N PRO A 204 -11.32 39.59 -18.69
CA PRO A 204 -10.33 38.80 -19.41
C PRO A 204 -9.59 37.86 -18.45
N GLU A 205 -9.57 36.57 -18.81
CA GLU A 205 -9.00 35.48 -18.01
C GLU A 205 -7.57 35.77 -17.58
N THR A 206 -6.72 36.15 -18.53
CA THR A 206 -5.30 36.43 -18.31
C THR A 206 -5.04 37.55 -17.29
N ALA A 207 -5.85 38.62 -17.32
CA ALA A 207 -5.72 39.71 -16.36
C ALA A 207 -6.17 39.29 -14.95
N THR A 208 -7.17 38.41 -14.88
CA THR A 208 -7.70 37.87 -13.61
C THR A 208 -6.71 36.91 -12.96
N GLU A 209 -6.09 36.03 -13.76
CA GLU A 209 -5.03 35.12 -13.29
C GLU A 209 -3.82 35.88 -12.75
N GLN A 210 -3.33 36.89 -13.47
CA GLN A 210 -2.22 37.73 -13.01
C GLN A 210 -2.55 38.45 -11.70
N LYS A 211 -3.79 38.94 -11.56
CA LYS A 211 -4.24 39.58 -10.32
C LYS A 211 -4.31 38.57 -9.17
N LEU A 212 -4.83 37.36 -9.40
CA LEU A 212 -4.89 36.30 -8.41
C LEU A 212 -3.50 35.90 -7.95
N GLU A 213 -2.56 35.69 -8.87
CA GLU A 213 -1.19 35.29 -8.57
C GLU A 213 -0.45 36.38 -7.77
N ARG A 214 -0.63 37.65 -8.15
CA ARG A 214 -0.12 38.79 -7.36
C ARG A 214 -0.66 38.78 -5.94
N LEU A 215 -1.98 38.64 -5.76
CA LEU A 215 -2.61 38.61 -4.43
C LEU A 215 -2.19 37.39 -3.61
N LYS A 216 -2.02 36.22 -4.23
CA LYS A 216 -1.48 35.02 -3.56
C LYS A 216 -0.04 35.26 -3.11
N SER A 217 0.80 35.86 -3.95
CA SER A 217 2.17 36.22 -3.59
C SER A 217 2.22 37.26 -2.47
N GLU A 218 1.35 38.28 -2.51
CA GLU A 218 1.21 39.27 -1.42
C GLU A 218 0.78 38.61 -0.11
N ARG A 219 -0.19 37.68 -0.16
CA ARG A 219 -0.62 36.89 1.00
C ARG A 219 0.53 36.04 1.55
N GLU A 220 1.28 35.37 0.69
CA GLU A 220 2.41 34.53 1.11
C GLU A 220 3.55 35.37 1.72
N ARG A 221 3.77 36.58 1.21
CA ARG A 221 4.74 37.55 1.76
C ARG A 221 4.36 38.07 3.15
N LEU A 222 3.06 38.14 3.48
CA LEU A 222 2.61 38.48 4.83
C LEU A 222 3.00 37.41 5.86
N GLY A 223 3.30 36.19 5.41
CA GLY A 223 3.72 35.09 6.26
C GLY A 223 2.57 34.52 7.10
N GLY A 224 2.92 33.67 8.06
CA GLY A 224 1.96 33.12 9.00
C GLY A 224 1.43 34.18 9.96
N VAL A 225 0.12 34.19 10.20
CA VAL A 225 -0.48 35.02 11.25
C VAL A 225 -0.12 34.40 12.60
N ASN A 226 0.51 35.16 13.50
CA ASN A 226 0.73 34.72 14.88
C ASN A 226 -0.58 34.86 15.66
N LEU A 227 -1.34 33.77 15.73
CA LEU A 227 -2.62 33.70 16.46
C LEU A 227 -2.45 33.88 17.99
N SER A 228 -1.23 33.75 18.51
CA SER A 228 -0.92 33.96 19.92
C SER A 228 -0.49 35.39 20.24
N ALA A 229 -0.30 36.25 19.23
CA ALA A 229 0.27 37.59 19.41
C ALA A 229 -0.53 38.47 20.38
N GLU A 230 -1.88 38.37 20.36
CA GLU A 230 -2.73 39.13 21.27
C GLU A 230 -2.53 38.70 22.73
N LYS A 231 -2.51 37.38 22.98
CA LYS A 231 -2.25 36.82 24.32
C LYS A 231 -0.84 37.12 24.81
N GLU A 232 0.16 36.98 23.95
CA GLU A 232 1.55 37.30 24.29
C GLU A 232 1.72 38.79 24.60
N ALA A 233 1.03 39.67 23.88
CA ALA A 233 1.03 41.10 24.17
C ALA A 233 0.40 41.40 25.53
N GLU A 234 -0.73 40.76 25.87
CA GLU A 234 -1.35 40.87 27.20
C GLU A 234 -0.40 40.39 28.31
N GLU A 235 0.21 39.22 28.16
CA GLU A 235 1.16 38.67 29.15
C GLU A 235 2.40 39.56 29.35
N VAL A 236 2.93 40.13 28.25
CA VAL A 236 4.07 41.05 28.31
C VAL A 236 3.66 42.37 28.96
N GLN A 237 2.45 42.86 28.68
CA GLN A 237 1.92 44.08 29.29
C GLN A 237 1.75 43.91 30.81
N GLU A 238 1.18 42.80 31.27
CA GLU A 238 1.05 42.51 32.72
C GLU A 238 2.40 42.47 33.45
N LYS A 239 3.40 41.83 32.82
CA LYS A 239 4.77 41.81 33.36
C LYS A 239 5.38 43.21 33.41
N LEU A 240 5.17 44.02 32.37
CA LEU A 240 5.65 45.39 32.32
C LEU A 240 5.02 46.24 33.41
N ASP A 241 3.70 46.14 33.60
CA ASP A 241 2.97 46.90 34.60
C ASP A 241 3.45 46.56 36.02
N THR A 242 3.69 45.26 36.28
CA THR A 242 4.26 44.80 37.56
C THR A 242 5.67 45.37 37.78
N MET A 243 6.55 45.29 36.78
CA MET A 243 7.91 45.83 36.88
C MET A 243 7.93 47.35 37.09
N VAL A 244 6.98 48.07 36.49
CA VAL A 244 6.84 49.52 36.67
C VAL A 244 6.39 49.85 38.08
N ALA A 245 5.41 49.12 38.62
CA ALA A 245 4.96 49.29 40.01
C ALA A 245 6.10 49.01 41.01
N ASP A 246 6.81 47.89 40.86
CA ASP A 246 7.95 47.53 41.72
C ASP A 246 9.06 48.58 41.68
N ARG A 247 9.35 49.13 40.48
CA ARG A 247 10.33 50.21 40.32
C ARG A 247 9.92 51.45 41.11
N ASP A 248 8.66 51.85 41.00
CA ASP A 248 8.17 53.07 41.63
C ASP A 248 8.14 52.93 43.17
N ASP A 249 7.77 51.75 43.69
CA ASP A 249 7.85 51.41 45.11
C ASP A 249 9.29 51.46 45.64
N LEU A 250 10.27 50.93 44.88
CA LEU A 250 11.68 51.01 45.25
C LEU A 250 12.20 52.45 45.26
N ILE A 251 11.79 53.29 44.30
CA ILE A 251 12.15 54.70 44.28
C ILE A 251 11.59 55.43 45.51
N GLU A 252 10.34 55.16 45.88
CA GLU A 252 9.74 55.72 47.10
C GLU A 252 10.46 55.24 48.37
N ALA A 253 10.77 53.94 48.46
CA ALA A 253 11.52 53.38 49.58
C ALA A 253 12.92 54.03 49.71
N ILE A 254 13.63 54.24 48.60
CA ILE A 254 14.92 54.95 48.58
C ILE A 254 14.76 56.39 49.08
N ALA A 255 13.72 57.10 48.64
CA ALA A 255 13.44 58.46 49.09
C ALA A 255 13.18 58.51 50.61
N LYS A 256 12.40 57.55 51.13
CA LYS A 256 12.11 57.42 52.56
C LYS A 256 13.37 57.11 53.39
N LEU A 257 14.21 56.20 52.91
CA LEU A 257 15.48 55.86 53.57
C LEU A 257 16.43 57.06 53.60
N ARG A 258 16.57 57.80 52.49
CA ARG A 258 17.37 59.03 52.45
C ARG A 258 16.84 60.09 53.42
N GLY A 259 15.52 60.24 53.53
CA GLY A 259 14.90 61.11 54.53
C GLY A 259 15.22 60.70 55.97
N GLY A 260 15.18 59.39 56.25
CA GLY A 260 15.56 58.83 57.55
C GLY A 260 17.03 59.07 57.90
N ILE A 261 17.94 58.86 56.96
CA ILE A 261 19.37 59.15 57.14
C ILE A 261 19.60 60.64 57.43
N ALA A 262 18.93 61.53 56.71
CA ALA A 262 19.06 62.97 56.93
C ALA A 262 18.55 63.39 58.32
N ALA A 263 17.47 62.77 58.81
CA ALA A 263 16.96 63.00 60.16
C ALA A 263 17.94 62.50 61.23
N LEU A 264 18.47 61.29 61.08
CA LEU A 264 19.47 60.71 61.99
C LEU A 264 20.76 61.54 62.02
N ASN A 265 21.26 61.98 60.86
CA ASN A 265 22.46 62.82 60.80
C ASN A 265 22.22 64.18 61.49
N ARG A 266 21.03 64.77 61.34
CA ARG A 266 20.67 66.01 62.04
C ARG A 266 20.65 65.83 63.56
N GLU A 267 20.06 64.73 64.04
CA GLU A 267 20.05 64.40 65.46
C GLU A 267 21.46 64.10 65.99
N GLY A 268 22.26 63.36 65.22
CA GLY A 268 23.65 63.04 65.52
C GLY A 268 24.51 64.31 65.65
N ARG A 269 24.40 65.23 64.69
CA ARG A 269 25.08 66.54 64.74
C ARG A 269 24.69 67.31 66.00
N ALA A 270 23.40 67.39 66.32
CA ALA A 270 22.92 68.11 67.51
C ALA A 270 23.48 67.50 68.81
N ARG A 271 23.42 66.17 68.96
CA ARG A 271 23.96 65.48 70.15
C ARG A 271 25.48 65.61 70.26
N LEU A 272 26.20 65.52 69.15
CA LEU A 272 27.65 65.64 69.14
C LEU A 272 28.08 67.07 69.51
N SER A 273 27.43 68.10 68.95
CA SER A 273 27.71 69.49 69.32
C SER A 273 27.39 69.78 70.79
N GLU A 274 26.30 69.21 71.33
CA GLU A 274 25.96 69.36 72.75
C GLU A 274 27.00 68.68 73.65
N ALA A 275 27.39 67.44 73.33
CA ALA A 275 28.39 66.69 74.09
C ALA A 275 29.76 67.39 74.01
N PHE A 276 30.17 67.83 72.83
CA PHE A 276 31.41 68.58 72.62
C PHE A 276 31.44 69.87 73.45
N GLY A 277 30.34 70.64 73.45
CA GLY A 277 30.25 71.85 74.26
C GLY A 277 30.40 71.59 75.76
N LYS A 278 29.77 70.53 76.28
CA LYS A 278 29.90 70.11 77.68
C LYS A 278 31.33 69.69 78.03
N VAL A 279 31.94 68.85 77.20
CA VAL A 279 33.33 68.38 77.41
C VAL A 279 34.31 69.56 77.35
N ASN A 280 34.17 70.46 76.38
CA ASN A 280 35.04 71.63 76.25
C ASN A 280 34.95 72.56 77.46
N ALA A 281 33.74 72.78 78.00
CA ALA A 281 33.54 73.58 79.21
C ALA A 281 34.22 72.96 80.45
N TYR A 282 34.05 71.66 80.67
CA TYR A 282 34.73 70.96 81.77
C TYR A 282 36.25 70.91 81.58
N PHE A 283 36.71 70.76 80.33
CA PHE A 283 38.12 70.75 80.00
C PHE A 283 38.77 72.10 80.33
N GLN A 284 38.15 73.21 79.94
CA GLN A 284 38.59 74.56 80.31
C GLN A 284 38.68 74.73 81.83
N GLU A 285 37.64 74.34 82.56
CA GLU A 285 37.57 74.47 84.02
C GLU A 285 38.66 73.66 84.74
N LEU A 286 38.77 72.37 84.39
CA LEU A 286 39.74 71.45 85.01
C LEU A 286 41.18 71.83 84.65
N PHE A 287 41.43 72.27 83.41
CA PHE A 287 42.75 72.72 83.00
C PHE A 287 43.20 73.95 83.80
N THR A 288 42.35 74.98 83.91
CA THR A 288 42.68 76.18 84.69
C THR A 288 42.90 75.85 86.17
N THR A 289 42.13 74.90 86.72
CA THR A 289 42.28 74.43 88.10
C THR A 289 43.61 73.69 88.32
N LEU A 290 43.97 72.77 87.42
CA LEU A 290 45.21 71.99 87.51
C LEU A 290 46.45 72.86 87.35
N PHE A 291 46.45 73.81 86.40
CA PHE A 291 47.61 74.66 86.14
C PHE A 291 47.64 75.94 87.00
N GLY A 292 46.57 76.25 87.74
CA GLY A 292 46.49 77.46 88.57
C GLY A 292 46.42 78.74 87.73
N GLY A 293 45.90 78.62 86.51
CA GLY A 293 45.94 79.64 85.45
C GLY A 293 46.08 79.01 84.07
N GLY A 294 46.05 79.83 83.02
CA GLY A 294 46.07 79.35 81.63
C GLY A 294 44.68 78.92 81.11
N THR A 295 44.62 78.62 79.82
CA THR A 295 43.38 78.26 79.11
C THR A 295 43.63 77.11 78.16
N ALA A 296 42.71 76.16 78.03
CA ALA A 296 42.79 75.12 77.02
C ALA A 296 41.41 74.93 76.38
N GLU A 297 41.36 74.72 75.07
CA GLU A 297 40.12 74.55 74.33
C GLU A 297 40.22 73.43 73.31
N LEU A 298 39.09 72.79 73.05
CA LEU A 298 38.90 71.84 71.97
C LEU A 298 38.38 72.60 70.75
N THR A 299 38.96 72.34 69.58
CA THR A 299 38.54 72.95 68.31
C THR A 299 38.32 71.88 67.24
N PHE A 300 37.25 72.04 66.44
CA PHE A 300 37.03 71.22 65.25
C PHE A 300 37.96 71.68 64.13
N VAL A 301 38.61 70.73 63.46
CA VAL A 301 39.50 70.96 62.32
C VAL A 301 39.03 70.16 61.11
N GLU A 302 39.50 70.54 59.92
CA GLU A 302 39.27 69.86 58.63
C GLU A 302 37.86 69.97 58.02
N SER A 303 36.79 70.12 58.80
CA SER A 303 35.42 70.28 58.29
C SER A 303 34.53 71.12 59.21
N ASP A 304 33.53 71.78 58.62
CA ASP A 304 32.46 72.48 59.36
C ASP A 304 31.37 71.51 59.86
N ASP A 305 31.31 70.26 59.34
CA ASP A 305 30.39 69.23 59.84
C ASP A 305 31.02 68.51 61.05
N PRO A 306 30.42 68.60 62.26
CA PRO A 306 30.93 67.93 63.44
C PRO A 306 31.12 66.41 63.27
N LEU A 307 30.35 65.76 62.39
CA LEU A 307 30.46 64.32 62.15
C LEU A 307 31.66 63.91 61.29
N GLU A 308 32.20 64.84 60.50
CA GLU A 308 33.34 64.61 59.59
C GLU A 308 34.61 65.34 60.05
N ALA A 309 34.49 66.25 61.01
CA ALA A 309 35.59 67.05 61.53
C ALA A 309 36.53 66.24 62.45
N GLY A 310 37.83 66.54 62.36
CA GLY A 310 38.83 66.13 63.34
C GLY A 310 38.76 66.99 64.62
N LEU A 311 39.39 66.50 65.69
CA LEU A 311 39.49 67.21 66.98
C LEU A 311 40.94 67.57 67.28
N GLU A 312 41.21 68.85 67.53
CA GLU A 312 42.51 69.33 67.96
C GLU A 312 42.43 69.99 69.35
N ILE A 313 43.45 69.74 70.16
CA ILE A 313 43.57 70.26 71.53
C ILE A 313 44.54 71.44 71.50
N ILE A 314 44.04 72.62 71.83
CA ILE A 314 44.83 73.85 71.93
C ILE A 314 44.97 74.19 73.41
N ALA A 315 46.19 74.16 73.93
CA ALA A 315 46.46 74.45 75.33
C ALA A 315 47.40 75.65 75.48
N ARG A 316 47.13 76.48 76.48
CA ARG A 316 47.92 77.66 76.84
C ARG A 316 48.24 77.61 78.34
N PRO A 317 49.36 76.97 78.72
CA PRO A 317 49.85 76.99 80.10
C PRO A 317 50.16 78.44 80.57
N PRO A 318 50.14 78.69 81.89
CA PRO A 318 50.40 80.03 82.44
C PRO A 318 51.77 80.55 81.99
N GLY A 319 51.80 81.74 81.39
CA GLY A 319 53.01 82.38 80.89
C GLY A 319 53.48 81.94 79.50
N LYS A 320 52.81 80.99 78.83
CA LYS A 320 53.14 80.51 77.47
C LYS A 320 52.12 80.95 76.41
N LYS A 321 52.51 80.81 75.13
CA LYS A 321 51.63 81.01 73.97
C LYS A 321 50.75 79.76 73.76
N PRO A 322 49.58 79.88 73.12
CA PRO A 322 48.75 78.72 72.77
C PRO A 322 49.54 77.80 71.82
N GLN A 323 49.56 76.51 72.13
CA GLN A 323 50.28 75.48 71.39
C GLN A 323 49.44 74.21 71.31
N THR A 324 49.70 73.40 70.29
CA THR A 324 49.07 72.09 70.13
C THR A 324 49.68 71.10 71.12
N MET A 325 48.92 70.07 71.51
CA MET A 325 49.32 69.09 72.53
C MET A 325 50.71 68.48 72.30
N THR A 326 51.08 68.21 71.04
CA THR A 326 52.36 67.60 70.65
C THR A 326 53.59 68.48 70.95
N LEU A 327 53.39 69.78 71.18
CA LEU A 327 54.46 70.75 71.43
C LEU A 327 54.68 71.06 72.92
N LEU A 328 53.93 70.42 73.83
CA LEU A 328 54.01 70.62 75.27
C LEU A 328 55.17 69.82 75.91
N SER A 329 55.63 70.23 77.09
CA SER A 329 56.56 69.43 77.91
C SER A 329 55.90 68.12 78.36
N GLY A 330 56.67 67.04 78.60
CA GLY A 330 56.12 65.73 78.96
C GLY A 330 55.18 65.74 80.18
N GLY A 331 55.50 66.51 81.22
CA GLY A 331 54.62 66.70 82.38
C GLY A 331 53.39 67.55 82.07
N GLU A 332 53.52 68.57 81.22
CA GLU A 332 52.39 69.41 80.78
C GLU A 332 51.44 68.62 79.87
N GLN A 333 51.98 67.76 79.01
CA GLN A 333 51.21 66.87 78.14
C GLN A 333 50.41 65.85 78.96
N ALA A 334 51.03 65.25 80.00
CA ALA A 334 50.36 64.32 80.90
C ALA A 334 49.20 64.98 81.66
N LEU A 335 49.42 66.17 82.24
CA LEU A 335 48.37 66.93 82.92
C LEU A 335 47.26 67.39 81.97
N THR A 336 47.60 67.82 80.76
CA THR A 336 46.62 68.22 79.74
C THR A 336 45.76 67.04 79.31
N ALA A 337 46.36 65.89 79.02
CA ALA A 337 45.65 64.65 78.69
C ALA A 337 44.71 64.22 79.82
N MET A 338 45.21 64.26 81.05
CA MET A 338 44.44 63.90 82.24
C MET A 338 43.26 64.85 82.47
N SER A 339 43.44 66.16 82.25
CA SER A 339 42.35 67.14 82.33
C SER A 339 41.25 66.86 81.30
N LEU A 340 41.61 66.40 80.09
CA LEU A 340 40.64 66.01 79.06
C LEU A 340 39.89 64.73 79.42
N ILE A 341 40.62 63.71 79.89
CA ILE A 341 40.02 62.43 80.32
C ILE A 341 39.00 62.69 81.44
N PHE A 342 39.37 63.50 82.43
CA PHE A 342 38.44 63.86 83.50
C PHE A 342 37.30 64.77 83.05
N ALA A 343 37.50 65.64 82.06
CA ALA A 343 36.42 66.44 81.48
C ALA A 343 35.37 65.58 80.76
N VAL A 344 35.83 64.57 80.00
CA VAL A 344 34.95 63.56 79.40
C VAL A 344 34.21 62.78 80.49
N PHE A 345 34.93 62.37 81.54
CA PHE A 345 34.34 61.68 82.68
C PHE A 345 33.23 62.49 83.39
N LEU A 346 33.42 63.80 83.59
CA LEU A 346 32.40 64.66 84.22
C LEU A 346 31.12 64.81 83.40
N THR A 347 31.18 64.55 82.09
CA THR A 347 30.00 64.64 81.22
C THR A 347 29.03 63.48 81.47
N ASN A 348 29.53 62.31 81.88
CA ASN A 348 28.74 61.18 82.32
C ASN A 348 29.48 60.40 83.42
N PRO A 349 29.41 60.83 84.69
CA PRO A 349 30.23 60.29 85.76
C PRO A 349 29.86 58.82 86.03
N ALA A 350 30.86 57.94 85.93
CA ALA A 350 30.69 56.54 86.29
C ALA A 350 30.74 56.35 87.82
N PRO A 351 30.06 55.35 88.40
CA PRO A 351 30.04 55.14 89.85
C PRO A 351 31.42 54.80 90.44
N ILE A 352 32.34 54.23 89.63
CA ILE A 352 33.69 53.86 90.03
C ILE A 352 34.67 54.33 88.95
N CYS A 353 35.74 54.99 89.35
CA CYS A 353 36.86 55.40 88.50
C CYS A 353 38.16 54.76 89.02
N VAL A 354 38.86 54.01 88.17
CA VAL A 354 40.12 53.34 88.52
C VAL A 354 41.26 54.06 87.82
N LEU A 355 42.26 54.47 88.59
CA LEU A 355 43.43 55.21 88.12
C LEU A 355 44.67 54.40 88.47
N ASP A 356 45.37 53.88 87.46
CA ASP A 356 46.55 53.03 87.62
C ASP A 356 47.82 53.80 87.22
N GLU A 357 48.69 54.07 88.20
CA GLU A 357 49.97 54.78 88.06
C GLU A 357 49.92 56.09 87.25
N VAL A 358 48.78 56.79 87.29
CA VAL A 358 48.55 58.01 86.53
C VAL A 358 49.47 59.16 86.98
N ASP A 359 50.00 59.07 88.19
CA ASP A 359 50.92 60.03 88.81
C ASP A 359 52.41 59.72 88.57
N ALA A 360 52.76 58.60 87.92
CA ALA A 360 54.14 58.23 87.61
C ALA A 360 54.93 59.25 86.75
N PRO A 361 54.35 59.93 85.74
CA PRO A 361 55.07 60.92 84.95
C PRO A 361 55.06 62.34 85.55
N LEU A 362 54.51 62.53 86.75
CA LEU A 362 54.32 63.84 87.39
C LEU A 362 55.42 64.10 88.44
N ASP A 363 55.80 65.36 88.60
CA ASP A 363 56.65 65.81 89.72
C ASP A 363 55.82 66.06 90.98
N ASP A 364 56.46 66.20 92.14
CA ASP A 364 55.79 66.34 93.44
C ASP A 364 54.74 67.46 93.47
N ALA A 365 55.01 68.60 92.82
CA ALA A 365 54.09 69.72 92.75
C ALA A 365 52.84 69.43 91.88
N ASN A 366 53.01 68.69 90.79
CA ASN A 366 51.91 68.29 89.91
C ASN A 366 51.10 67.11 90.48
N VAL A 367 51.73 66.24 91.26
CA VAL A 367 51.04 65.18 92.03
C VAL A 367 50.10 65.80 93.07
N GLU A 368 50.54 66.86 93.75
CA GLU A 368 49.66 67.58 94.69
C GLU A 368 48.45 68.23 93.97
N ARG A 369 48.67 68.83 92.79
CA ARG A 369 47.59 69.38 91.95
C ARG A 369 46.60 68.30 91.50
N PHE A 370 47.10 67.12 91.12
CA PHE A 370 46.28 65.97 90.79
C PHE A 370 45.44 65.48 91.98
N CYS A 371 46.03 65.37 93.17
CA CYS A 371 45.30 64.99 94.38
C CYS A 371 44.18 65.98 94.72
N ASN A 372 44.46 67.28 94.65
CA ASN A 372 43.45 68.33 94.86
C ASN A 372 42.31 68.27 93.82
N LEU A 373 42.62 67.91 92.58
CA LEU A 373 41.61 67.68 91.54
C LEU A 373 40.71 66.50 91.90
N LEU A 374 41.29 65.36 92.30
CA LEU A 374 40.52 64.18 92.70
C LEU A 374 39.60 64.47 93.88
N ASP A 375 40.08 65.22 94.88
CA ASP A 375 39.26 65.67 96.00
C ASP A 375 38.10 66.56 95.56
N SER A 376 38.36 67.53 94.67
CA SER A 376 37.33 68.40 94.09
C SER A 376 36.30 67.60 93.30
N MET A 377 36.73 66.64 92.49
CA MET A 377 35.84 65.77 91.71
C MET A 377 35.02 64.85 92.62
N ARG A 378 35.62 64.29 93.69
CA ARG A 378 34.92 63.50 94.71
C ARG A 378 33.82 64.31 95.42
N GLN A 379 34.04 65.61 95.65
CA GLN A 379 33.02 66.47 96.25
C GLN A 379 31.89 66.82 95.27
N ARG A 380 32.22 66.98 93.98
CA ARG A 380 31.26 67.36 92.92
C ARG A 380 30.47 66.19 92.35
N THR A 381 30.99 64.97 92.44
CA THR A 381 30.39 63.75 91.85
C THR A 381 30.26 62.65 92.88
N ASN A 382 29.23 61.80 92.76
CA ASN A 382 29.08 60.62 93.62
C ASN A 382 29.94 59.43 93.12
N THR A 383 31.18 59.72 92.72
CA THR A 383 32.12 58.76 92.12
C THR A 383 33.08 58.23 93.18
N ARG A 384 33.29 56.91 93.21
CA ARG A 384 34.36 56.30 94.00
C ARG A 384 35.66 56.23 93.18
N PHE A 385 36.69 56.93 93.62
CA PHE A 385 38.03 56.83 93.03
C PHE A 385 38.83 55.70 93.69
N MET A 386 39.43 54.83 92.87
CA MET A 386 40.39 53.82 93.29
C MET A 386 41.71 54.12 92.58
N VAL A 387 42.73 54.52 93.35
CA VAL A 387 44.05 54.90 92.82
C VAL A 387 45.07 53.83 93.17
N ILE A 388 45.79 53.33 92.18
CA ILE A 388 46.93 52.43 92.32
C ILE A 388 48.17 53.29 92.06
N THR A 389 49.04 53.41 93.07
CA THR A 389 50.21 54.30 93.01
C THR A 389 51.29 53.83 93.97
N HIS A 390 52.54 54.19 93.68
CA HIS A 390 53.68 54.08 94.59
C HIS A 390 54.14 55.46 95.12
N ASN A 391 53.47 56.56 94.75
CA ASN A 391 53.85 57.92 95.13
C ASN A 391 53.40 58.25 96.57
N PRO A 392 54.33 58.60 97.49
CA PRO A 392 54.00 58.91 98.88
C PRO A 392 53.01 60.08 99.04
N ILE A 393 53.03 61.07 98.13
CA ILE A 393 52.14 62.24 98.19
C ILE A 393 50.70 61.80 97.92
N THR A 394 50.46 61.02 96.88
CA THR A 394 49.13 60.47 96.56
C THR A 394 48.64 59.55 97.66
N MET A 395 49.50 58.69 98.22
CA MET A 395 49.16 57.81 99.35
C MET A 395 48.74 58.59 100.60
N SER A 396 49.26 59.80 100.82
CA SER A 396 48.90 60.62 101.98
C SER A 396 47.55 61.33 101.85
N ARG A 397 46.97 61.39 100.64
CA ARG A 397 45.76 62.17 100.31
C ARG A 397 44.53 61.29 100.06
N VAL A 398 44.55 60.01 100.43
CA VAL A 398 43.43 59.08 100.25
C VAL A 398 42.76 58.71 101.57
N ASP A 399 41.46 58.37 101.55
CA ASP A 399 40.73 58.02 102.77
C ASP A 399 41.19 56.67 103.37
N ARG A 400 41.52 55.69 102.50
CA ARG A 400 41.89 54.32 102.90
C ARG A 400 42.93 53.74 101.96
N LEU A 401 43.96 53.12 102.52
CA LEU A 401 45.01 52.43 101.77
C LEU A 401 44.78 50.92 101.79
N PHE A 402 44.95 50.30 100.63
CA PHE A 402 45.02 48.86 100.48
C PHE A 402 46.41 48.50 99.97
N GLY A 403 47.26 47.99 100.84
CA GLY A 403 48.58 47.48 100.50
C GLY A 403 48.49 46.03 100.03
N VAL A 404 49.14 45.73 98.91
CA VAL A 404 49.31 44.36 98.43
C VAL A 404 50.69 43.88 98.85
N THR A 405 50.76 42.81 99.63
CA THR A 405 52.01 42.18 100.07
C THR A 405 52.10 40.75 99.55
N MET A 406 53.31 40.25 99.32
CA MET A 406 53.57 38.87 98.91
C MET A 406 54.32 38.16 100.04
N ALA A 407 53.59 37.66 101.04
CA ALA A 407 54.17 36.87 102.13
C ALA A 407 54.73 35.53 101.64
N GLU A 408 54.10 34.94 100.61
CA GLU A 408 54.56 33.74 99.90
C GLU A 408 54.76 34.06 98.41
N ARG A 409 55.78 33.46 97.79
CA ARG A 409 56.14 33.76 96.39
C ARG A 409 55.01 33.33 95.46
N GLY A 410 54.36 34.31 94.82
CA GLY A 410 53.26 34.10 93.87
C GLY A 410 51.85 34.15 94.46
N VAL A 411 51.71 34.42 95.77
CA VAL A 411 50.41 34.62 96.42
C VAL A 411 50.34 36.04 96.99
N SER A 412 49.52 36.88 96.37
CA SER A 412 49.26 38.24 96.83
C SER A 412 48.24 38.24 97.97
N GLN A 413 48.57 38.87 99.09
CA GLN A 413 47.68 39.13 100.21
C GLN A 413 47.39 40.62 100.32
N LEU A 414 46.13 40.96 100.60
CA LEU A 414 45.66 42.33 100.72
C LEU A 414 45.61 42.73 102.19
N VAL A 415 46.29 43.82 102.53
CA VAL A 415 46.32 44.42 103.86
C VAL A 415 45.69 45.80 103.75
N SER A 416 44.73 46.14 104.61
CA SER A 416 44.10 47.47 104.59
C SER A 416 44.52 48.30 105.79
N VAL A 417 44.86 49.57 105.56
CA VAL A 417 45.11 50.57 106.60
C VAL A 417 44.14 51.72 106.38
N ASP A 418 43.37 52.05 107.41
CA ASP A 418 42.49 53.23 107.41
C ASP A 418 43.28 54.43 107.92
N LEU A 419 43.53 55.40 107.04
CA LEU A 419 44.39 56.56 107.34
C LEU A 419 43.71 57.55 108.29
N GLN A 420 42.40 57.74 108.18
CA GLN A 420 41.62 58.59 109.10
C GLN A 420 41.68 58.05 110.53
N THR A 421 41.62 56.72 110.66
CA THR A 421 41.71 56.06 111.95
C THR A 421 43.14 56.13 112.51
N ALA A 422 44.16 56.01 111.67
CA ALA A 422 45.57 56.09 112.08
C ALA A 422 46.01 57.49 112.56
N GLU A 423 45.50 58.58 111.96
CA GLU A 423 45.76 59.95 112.43
C GLU A 423 45.19 60.19 113.84
N SER A 424 44.01 59.64 114.16
CA SER A 424 43.38 59.79 115.48
C SER A 424 44.17 59.15 116.63
N PHE A 425 44.98 58.13 116.35
CA PHE A 425 45.86 57.50 117.35
C PHE A 425 47.17 58.27 117.56
N ARG A 426 47.52 59.19 116.65
CA ARG A 426 48.77 59.96 116.69
C ARG A 426 48.65 61.25 117.53
N GLU A 427 47.43 61.72 117.80
CA GLU A 427 47.17 62.84 118.72
C GLU A 427 47.06 62.41 120.20
N VAL A 428 47.03 61.11 120.49
CA VAL A 428 46.84 60.54 121.85
C VAL A 428 48.16 60.02 122.47
N VAL A 429 49.30 60.23 121.80
CA VAL A 429 50.66 59.95 122.30
C VAL A 429 51.52 61.19 122.10
#